data_AF-A0A396LE15-F1
#
_entry.id   AF-A0A396LE15-F1
#
_cell.length_a   1.000
_cell.length_b   1.000
_cell.length_c   1.000
_cell.angle_alpha   90.00
_cell.angle_beta   90.00
_cell.angle_gamma   90.00
#
_symmetry.space_group_name_H-M   'P 1'
#
loop_
_entity.id
_entity.type
_entity.pdbx_description
1 polymer ?
#
loop_
_entity_poly.entity_id
_entity_poly.type
_entity_poly.pdbx_seq_one_letter_code
_entity_poly.pdbx_strand_id
1 'polypeptide(L)'
;MKLMSDLMFPKPKWKKKKKRHPPSILPSDKHICFLCARNGDCRPKITEEHHVFFGSGLRDVSEENGFKCDLCIPHHRTGPEAVHNNQETREYLCRIFQQQYERTHTHEEFMELVHKNYL
;
A
#
# COMPACT_ATOMS: atom_id res chain seq x y z
N MET A 1 50.97 3.91 -32.65
CA MET A 1 50.36 4.43 -31.41
C MET A 1 48.95 3.87 -31.29
N LYS A 2 48.62 3.29 -30.12
CA LYS A 2 47.28 3.08 -29.50
C LYS A 2 46.25 2.28 -30.33
N LEU A 3 45.57 1.26 -29.79
CA LEU A 3 44.69 1.34 -28.63
C LEU A 3 44.63 0.02 -27.87
N MET A 4 44.64 0.15 -26.55
CA MET A 4 44.58 -0.96 -25.60
C MET A 4 43.18 -1.57 -25.63
N SER A 5 43.18 -2.89 -25.51
CA SER A 5 42.05 -3.80 -25.41
C SER A 5 40.92 -3.26 -24.53
N ASP A 6 39.72 -3.26 -25.10
CA ASP A 6 38.45 -2.97 -24.45
C ASP A 6 38.10 -4.12 -23.47
N LEU A 7 38.62 -4.04 -22.25
CA LEU A 7 38.36 -5.03 -21.20
C LEU A 7 36.97 -4.79 -20.59
N MET A 8 35.90 -5.18 -21.30
CA MET A 8 34.56 -5.29 -20.72
C MET A 8 34.50 -6.50 -19.79
N PHE A 9 34.67 -6.27 -18.48
CA PHE A 9 34.34 -7.28 -17.47
C PHE A 9 32.83 -7.56 -17.50
N PRO A 10 32.38 -8.82 -17.61
CA PRO A 10 30.96 -9.14 -17.55
C PRO A 10 30.39 -8.71 -16.20
N LYS A 11 29.35 -7.88 -16.23
CA LYS A 11 28.67 -7.43 -15.00
C LYS A 11 28.22 -8.66 -14.21
N PRO A 12 28.50 -8.74 -12.89
CA PRO A 12 28.03 -9.84 -12.06
C PRO A 12 26.51 -9.93 -12.15
N LYS A 13 25.99 -11.11 -12.52
CA LYS A 13 24.56 -11.37 -12.62
C LYS A 13 23.97 -11.60 -11.22
N TRP A 14 23.87 -10.55 -10.41
CA TRP A 14 23.17 -10.65 -9.13
C TRP A 14 21.66 -10.69 -9.37
N LYS A 15 21.03 -11.83 -9.10
CA LYS A 15 19.57 -11.93 -8.98
C LYS A 15 19.12 -11.27 -7.66
N LYS A 16 18.39 -10.15 -7.74
CA LYS A 16 17.75 -9.56 -6.55
C LYS A 16 16.85 -10.61 -5.90
N LYS A 17 16.95 -10.78 -4.57
CA LYS A 17 16.04 -11.66 -3.83
C LYS A 17 14.62 -11.12 -3.98
N LYS A 18 13.65 -12.00 -4.30
CA LYS A 18 12.23 -11.63 -4.33
C LYS A 18 11.78 -11.35 -2.90
N LYS A 19 11.28 -10.15 -2.62
CA LYS A 19 10.57 -9.86 -1.37
C LYS A 19 9.21 -10.57 -1.41
N ARG A 20 8.79 -11.17 -0.29
CA ARG A 20 7.42 -11.68 -0.12
C ARG A 20 6.64 -10.61 0.62
N HIS A 21 5.53 -10.16 0.04
CA HIS A 21 4.65 -9.18 0.67
C HIS A 21 3.54 -9.90 1.42
N PRO A 22 3.24 -9.53 2.68
CA PRO A 22 2.11 -10.09 3.41
C PRO A 22 0.77 -9.70 2.76
N PRO A 23 -0.32 -10.41 3.11
CA PRO A 23 -1.66 -9.95 2.81
C PRO A 23 -1.98 -8.64 3.56
N SER A 24 -3.14 -8.05 3.27
CA SER A 24 -3.65 -6.93 4.04
C SER A 24 -3.82 -7.28 5.53
N ILE A 25 -3.58 -6.31 6.42
CA ILE A 25 -3.89 -6.45 7.85
C ILE A 25 -5.40 -6.40 8.15
N LEU A 26 -6.19 -5.94 7.18
CA LEU A 26 -7.65 -5.94 7.22
C LEU A 26 -8.19 -7.00 6.27
N PRO A 27 -9.40 -7.52 6.52
CA PRO A 27 -10.11 -8.33 5.53
C PRO A 27 -10.29 -7.54 4.23
N SER A 28 -9.58 -7.97 3.19
CA SER A 28 -9.61 -7.36 1.86
C SER A 28 -9.43 -8.46 0.83
N ASP A 29 -10.38 -8.54 -0.09
CA ASP A 29 -10.39 -9.55 -1.13
C ASP A 29 -10.47 -8.88 -2.50
N LYS A 30 -9.75 -9.45 -3.47
CA LYS A 30 -9.89 -9.05 -4.86
C LYS A 30 -11.35 -9.13 -5.27
N HIS A 31 -11.77 -8.15 -6.06
CA HIS A 31 -13.15 -7.94 -6.50
C HIS A 31 -14.11 -7.41 -5.44
N ILE A 32 -13.75 -7.33 -4.17
CA ILE A 32 -14.60 -6.74 -3.13
C ILE A 32 -14.00 -5.40 -2.72
N CYS A 33 -14.69 -4.31 -3.05
CA CYS A 33 -14.24 -2.98 -2.63
C CYS A 33 -14.42 -2.83 -1.12
N PHE A 34 -13.32 -2.57 -0.41
CA PHE A 34 -13.32 -2.38 1.04
C PHE A 34 -14.32 -1.31 1.49
N LEU A 35 -14.29 -0.13 0.87
CA LEU A 35 -15.21 0.98 1.20
C LEU A 35 -16.68 0.65 0.89
N CYS A 36 -16.97 -0.04 -0.22
CA CYS A 36 -18.34 -0.51 -0.50
C CYS A 36 -18.82 -1.50 0.56
N ALA A 37 -17.98 -2.46 0.96
CA ALA A 37 -18.32 -3.47 1.95
C ALA A 37 -18.61 -2.84 3.33
N ARG A 38 -17.89 -1.76 3.69
CA ARG A 38 -18.17 -0.97 4.91
C ARG A 38 -19.57 -0.33 4.88
N ASN A 39 -20.07 -0.01 3.69
CA ASN A 39 -21.42 0.51 3.48
C ASN A 39 -22.47 -0.60 3.21
N GLY A 40 -22.10 -1.87 3.39
CA GLY A 40 -22.99 -3.02 3.20
C GLY A 40 -23.08 -3.56 1.77
N ASP A 41 -22.31 -3.02 0.81
CA ASP A 41 -22.27 -3.51 -0.58
C ASP A 41 -21.06 -4.43 -0.80
N CYS A 42 -21.28 -5.74 -0.66
CA CYS A 42 -20.29 -6.79 -0.91
C CYS A 42 -20.38 -7.40 -2.32
N ARG A 43 -21.00 -6.72 -3.29
CA ARG A 43 -21.06 -7.24 -4.67
C ARG A 43 -19.67 -7.20 -5.32
N PRO A 44 -19.29 -8.23 -6.11
CA PRO A 44 -18.07 -8.22 -6.90
C PRO A 44 -18.00 -7.04 -7.87
N LYS A 45 -16.83 -6.40 -7.95
CA LYS A 45 -16.50 -5.24 -8.79
C LYS A 45 -15.10 -5.43 -9.38
N ILE A 46 -14.73 -4.59 -10.35
CA ILE A 46 -13.31 -4.45 -10.74
C ILE A 46 -12.63 -3.64 -9.64
N THR A 47 -11.60 -4.21 -9.01
CA THR A 47 -10.82 -3.56 -7.95
C THR A 47 -9.36 -3.34 -8.38
N GLU A 48 -8.76 -2.33 -7.78
CA GLU A 48 -7.34 -2.01 -7.85
C GLU A 48 -6.79 -2.03 -6.41
N GLU A 49 -5.60 -2.61 -6.21
CA GLU A 49 -4.94 -2.62 -4.90
C GLU A 49 -4.45 -1.20 -4.58
N HIS A 50 -4.81 -0.71 -3.40
CA HIS A 50 -4.49 0.62 -2.91
C HIS A 50 -3.58 0.53 -1.69
N HIS A 51 -2.38 1.11 -1.77
CA HIS A 51 -1.48 1.33 -0.64
C HIS A 51 -1.98 2.52 0.17
N VAL A 52 -2.39 2.26 1.42
CA VAL A 52 -3.06 3.23 2.29
C VAL A 52 -2.11 4.38 2.66
N PHE A 53 -0.87 4.02 3.01
CA PHE A 53 0.20 4.97 3.21
C PHE A 53 1.09 4.98 1.95
N PHE A 54 1.21 6.13 1.31
CA PHE A 54 2.00 6.29 0.08
C PHE A 54 2.71 7.65 0.09
N GLY A 55 3.66 7.84 -0.84
CA GLY A 55 4.51 9.03 -0.89
C GLY A 55 5.93 8.70 -0.42
N SER A 56 6.51 9.56 0.43
CA SER A 56 7.89 9.58 0.95
C SER A 56 8.42 8.25 1.52
N GLY A 57 8.59 7.22 0.67
CA GLY A 57 8.97 5.86 1.07
C GLY A 57 7.83 4.99 1.64
N LEU A 58 6.68 5.58 1.98
CA LEU A 58 5.59 4.87 2.66
C LEU A 58 4.92 3.79 1.81
N ARG A 59 5.12 3.79 0.49
CA ARG A 59 4.65 2.69 -0.37
C ARG A 59 5.32 1.38 0.01
N ASP A 60 6.63 1.39 0.24
CA ASP A 60 7.37 0.18 0.64
C ASP A 60 6.95 -0.26 2.05
N VAL A 61 6.72 0.70 2.96
CA VAL A 61 6.16 0.43 4.29
C VAL A 61 4.81 -0.27 4.18
N SER A 62 3.91 0.22 3.31
CA SER A 62 2.61 -0.41 3.07
C SER A 62 2.71 -1.81 2.48
N GLU A 63 3.65 -2.03 1.56
CA GLU A 63 3.91 -3.34 0.98
C GLU A 63 4.50 -4.34 1.98
N GLU A 64 5.33 -3.88 2.92
CA GLU A 64 6.00 -4.74 3.91
C GLU A 64 5.12 -5.05 5.12
N ASN A 65 4.20 -4.15 5.48
CA ASN A 65 3.32 -4.28 6.64
C ASN A 65 1.87 -4.67 6.29
N GLY A 66 1.54 -4.81 5.01
CA GLY A 66 0.17 -5.14 4.59
C GLY A 66 -0.81 -3.97 4.75
N PHE A 67 -0.34 -2.72 4.67
CA PHE A 67 -1.18 -1.52 4.70
C PHE A 67 -1.81 -1.24 3.33
N LYS A 68 -2.61 -2.20 2.85
CA LYS A 68 -3.21 -2.17 1.52
C LYS A 68 -4.63 -2.73 1.52
N CYS A 69 -5.48 -2.26 0.62
CA CYS A 69 -6.83 -2.79 0.44
C CYS A 69 -7.25 -2.73 -1.02
N ASP A 70 -8.24 -3.54 -1.40
CA ASP A 70 -8.85 -3.53 -2.73
C ASP A 70 -9.98 -2.49 -2.78
N LEU A 71 -9.89 -1.57 -3.75
CA LEU A 71 -10.90 -0.53 -3.97
C LEU A 71 -11.44 -0.60 -5.39
N CYS A 72 -12.75 -0.40 -5.56
CA CYS A 72 -13.31 -0.27 -6.90
C CYS A 72 -12.83 1.03 -7.57
N ILE A 73 -12.83 1.07 -8.90
CA ILE A 73 -12.36 2.25 -9.66
C ILE A 73 -12.98 3.58 -9.16
N PRO A 74 -14.31 3.66 -8.86
CA PRO A 74 -14.91 4.86 -8.26
C PRO A 74 -14.32 5.25 -6.91
N HIS A 75 -14.10 4.31 -5.99
CA HIS A 75 -13.52 4.60 -4.68
C HIS A 75 -11.99 4.70 -4.69
N HIS A 76 -11.33 4.24 -5.75
CA HIS A 76 -9.89 4.38 -5.87
C HIS A 76 -9.52 5.74 -6.47
N ARG A 77 -10.01 6.07 -7.68
CA ARG A 77 -9.49 7.19 -8.48
C ARG A 77 -10.51 8.12 -9.14
N THR A 78 -11.74 7.68 -9.44
CA THR A 78 -12.64 8.49 -10.30
C THR A 78 -13.85 9.12 -9.61
N GLY A 79 -14.29 8.60 -8.47
CA GLY A 79 -15.49 9.07 -7.78
C GLY A 79 -15.25 10.29 -6.87
N PRO A 80 -16.33 10.91 -6.35
CA PRO A 80 -16.26 11.99 -5.38
C PRO A 80 -15.74 11.52 -4.00
N GLU A 81 -15.93 10.23 -3.69
CA GLU A 81 -15.39 9.56 -2.50
C GLU A 81 -14.14 8.73 -2.85
N ALA A 82 -13.48 9.02 -3.97
CA ALA A 82 -12.24 8.35 -4.30
C ALA A 82 -11.14 8.74 -3.31
N VAL A 83 -10.36 7.78 -2.82
CA VAL A 83 -9.26 8.02 -1.87
C VAL A 83 -8.19 8.97 -2.41
N HIS A 84 -8.02 9.05 -3.73
CA HIS A 84 -7.11 10.00 -4.37
C HIS A 84 -7.71 11.40 -4.58
N ASN A 85 -9.04 11.55 -4.45
CA ASN A 85 -9.75 12.83 -4.66
C ASN A 85 -10.30 13.42 -3.35
N ASN A 86 -10.54 12.59 -2.34
CA ASN A 86 -11.26 12.95 -1.13
C ASN A 86 -10.39 12.73 0.12
N GLN A 87 -10.02 13.84 0.77
CA GLN A 87 -9.17 13.80 1.96
C GLN A 87 -9.82 13.07 3.13
N GLU A 88 -11.13 13.23 3.34
CA GLU A 88 -11.86 12.57 4.42
C GLU A 88 -11.85 11.04 4.25
N THR A 89 -12.08 10.56 3.02
CA THR A 89 -12.00 9.12 2.72
C THR A 89 -10.59 8.57 2.91
N ARG A 90 -9.57 9.34 2.48
CA ARG A 90 -8.16 8.98 2.70
C ARG A 90 -7.83 8.86 4.18
N GLU A 91 -8.20 9.88 4.98
CA GLU A 91 -7.93 9.88 6.42
C GLU A 91 -8.73 8.81 7.16
N TYR A 92 -9.94 8.51 6.72
CA TYR A 92 -10.73 7.39 7.22
C TYR A 92 -10.02 6.05 7.04
N LEU A 93 -9.46 5.77 5.85
CA LEU A 93 -8.66 4.56 5.66
C LEU A 93 -7.42 4.55 6.55
N CYS A 94 -6.67 5.65 6.60
CA CYS A 94 -5.50 5.74 7.47
C CYS A 94 -5.84 5.44 8.95
N ARG A 95 -6.95 5.98 9.46
CA ARG A 95 -7.45 5.72 10.82
C ARG A 95 -7.72 4.24 11.07
N ILE A 96 -8.44 3.58 10.16
CA ILE A 96 -8.76 2.15 10.33
C ILE A 96 -7.49 1.31 10.32
N PHE A 97 -6.55 1.60 9.42
CA PHE A 97 -5.29 0.86 9.35
C PHE A 97 -4.42 1.08 10.59
N GLN A 98 -4.35 2.31 11.11
CA GLN A 98 -3.66 2.58 12.38
C GLN A 98 -4.32 1.82 13.54
N GLN A 99 -5.65 1.92 13.70
CA GLN A 99 -6.39 1.18 14.74
C GLN A 99 -6.15 -0.32 14.67
N GLN A 100 -6.11 -0.88 13.47
CA GLN A 100 -5.88 -2.31 13.28
C GLN A 100 -4.43 -2.70 13.61
N TYR A 101 -3.45 -1.89 13.20
CA TYR A 101 -2.04 -2.14 13.48
C TYR A 101 -1.75 -2.09 14.98
N GLU A 102 -2.28 -1.07 15.67
CA GLU A 102 -2.11 -0.84 17.12
C GLU A 102 -2.82 -1.88 18.01
N ARG A 103 -3.58 -2.84 17.44
CA ARG A 103 -4.10 -3.99 18.21
C ARG A 103 -3.02 -4.98 18.61
N THR A 104 -1.91 -5.02 17.87
CA THR A 104 -0.80 -5.96 18.12
C THR A 104 0.56 -5.27 18.22
N HIS A 105 0.62 -3.96 17.97
CA HIS A 105 1.82 -3.13 17.99
C HIS A 105 1.56 -1.88 18.83
N THR A 106 2.62 -1.18 19.23
CA THR A 106 2.47 0.07 19.99
C THR A 106 2.24 1.28 19.10
N HIS A 107 1.76 2.37 19.70
CA HIS A 107 1.63 3.65 19.03
C HIS A 107 2.98 4.19 18.56
N GLU A 108 4.03 4.03 19.37
CA GLU A 108 5.39 4.47 19.04
C GLU A 108 5.92 3.73 17.80
N GLU A 109 5.71 2.41 17.71
CA GLU A 109 6.08 1.62 16.53
C GLU A 109 5.35 2.12 15.27
N PHE A 110 4.06 2.47 15.39
CA PHE A 110 3.31 3.04 14.27
C PHE A 110 3.88 4.40 13.85
N MET A 111 4.21 5.26 14.82
CA MET A 111 4.77 6.59 14.56
C MET A 111 6.16 6.52 13.94
N GLU A 112 6.99 5.55 14.32
CA GLU A 112 8.28 5.28 13.67
C GLU A 112 8.12 4.82 12.21
N LEU A 113 7.07 4.07 11.89
CA LEU A 113 6.81 3.59 10.52
C LEU A 113 6.18 4.65 9.62
N VAL A 114 5.12 5.29 10.11
CA VAL A 114 4.21 6.13 9.28
C VAL A 114 4.47 7.62 9.47
N HIS A 115 5.12 8.03 10.57
CA HIS A 115 5.52 9.41 10.88
C HIS A 115 4.36 10.40 11.00
N LYS A 116 3.12 9.91 11.14
CA LYS A 116 1.92 10.72 11.32
C LYS A 116 0.86 9.95 12.10
N ASN A 117 0.32 10.57 13.13
CA ASN A 117 -0.85 10.07 13.85
C ASN A 117 -2.14 10.42 13.09
N TYR A 118 -3.04 9.45 12.96
CA TYR A 118 -4.36 9.61 12.35
C TYR A 118 -5.52 9.45 13.37
N LEU A 119 -5.24 9.00 14.59
CA LEU A 119 -6.20 8.88 15.70
C LEU A 119 -6.34 10.17 16.52
#